data_AF-A0AAW2I196-F1
#
_entry.id   AF-A0AAW2I196-F1
#
_cell.length_a   1.000
_cell.length_b   1.000
_cell.length_c   1.000
_cell.angle_alpha   90.00
_cell.angle_beta   90.00
_cell.angle_gamma   90.00
#
_symmetry.space_group_name_H-M   'P 1'
#
loop_
_entity.id
_entity.type
_entity.pdbx_description
1 polymer ?
#
loop_
_entity_poly.entity_id
_entity_poly.type
_entity_poly.pdbx_seq_one_letter_code
_entity_poly.pdbx_strand_id
1 'polypeptide(L)'
;MDTNPKKLLERIEQQEKQLLVYQNKLRDTVQAYKSIAKEKEALEKTIKTFTTDLSNEKVVKETSEKSSEDETSEDQADLKQQMVTLLESIATLTTEKSRMESNFLSDKKRLREEKELMESKCQKLEEQLNKLKYEIDEVKAKQIVERYEIANNDMRLLQVEKYEKTVTSLTNELEATKRRLELSERKLKETPLELLKLQDEMRNLQIEHQTALQAEKERVRNVEERAKKMSTLQEERVVNLETQLVELSQTIGSYDRLRVQDQLEIQKLKELIALGSIDSAIPGAVDNEPEKVDSSGSEDVDCLIQKILDLKLKLNSACEKYGRKIDFHKIFDEGYSDSNLHAGCVEAYNKLRTEYELLKNDVKLYGSQEKSDKEIVLLQNQVKNLQERLRILTDKNGEIQKDYQMQIDQLKSSMKNEKARLKETLAATESDYRGRLWLLEEQLQKQRERSLALIEEKEQEIQTLHNTFHVFMPEYRKKSEDESANSSGLGISQVRDGPHILHYANELARRDIEIANLRKSKHKSESELRELQKTSAAEAERHRDERQALRDEIGRLKLCQTREGANLEYLKNVVLSFLLSNDAKSKRHMCNAIAAVLKFNESELARVRDHSRNSWWSHSGYL
;
A
#
# COMPACT_ATOMS: atom_id res chain seq x y z
N MET A 1 -11.64 -9.88 -21.50
CA MET A 1 -11.28 -10.96 -22.46
C MET A 1 -12.29 -12.06 -22.25
N ASP A 2 -13.38 -12.05 -23.02
CA ASP A 2 -14.56 -12.85 -22.68
C ASP A 2 -14.40 -14.27 -23.23
N THR A 3 -13.80 -15.14 -22.42
CA THR A 3 -13.58 -16.56 -22.68
C THR A 3 -14.88 -17.36 -22.60
N ASN A 4 -15.87 -16.99 -23.42
CA ASN A 4 -17.15 -17.68 -23.50
C ASN A 4 -16.92 -19.15 -23.91
N PRO A 5 -17.19 -20.13 -23.03
CA PRO A 5 -16.76 -21.51 -23.22
C PRO A 5 -17.42 -22.17 -24.44
N LYS A 6 -18.60 -21.70 -24.87
CA LYS A 6 -19.28 -22.23 -26.06
C LYS A 6 -18.46 -21.98 -27.34
N LYS A 7 -17.83 -20.80 -27.47
CA LYS A 7 -16.98 -20.47 -28.63
C LYS A 7 -15.66 -21.24 -28.65
N LEU A 8 -15.17 -21.68 -27.47
CA LEU A 8 -14.03 -22.57 -27.37
C LEU A 8 -14.40 -24.00 -27.78
N LEU A 9 -15.55 -24.51 -27.31
CA LEU A 9 -16.06 -25.83 -27.68
C LEU A 9 -16.32 -25.95 -29.20
N GLU A 10 -16.99 -24.96 -29.78
CA GLU A 10 -17.25 -24.88 -31.21
C GLU A 10 -15.97 -24.86 -32.06
N ARG A 11 -14.92 -24.16 -31.58
CA ARG A 11 -13.61 -24.14 -32.23
C ARG A 11 -12.88 -25.48 -32.14
N ILE A 12 -13.02 -26.20 -31.02
CA ILE A 12 -12.47 -27.56 -30.86
C ILE A 12 -13.17 -28.52 -31.84
N GLU A 13 -14.50 -28.53 -31.92
CA GLU A 13 -15.23 -29.34 -32.91
C GLU A 13 -14.78 -29.04 -34.36
N GLN A 14 -14.59 -27.76 -34.70
CA GLN A 14 -14.11 -27.37 -36.03
C GLN A 14 -12.68 -27.88 -36.29
N GLN A 15 -11.81 -27.87 -35.28
CA GLN A 15 -10.45 -28.41 -35.37
C GLN A 15 -10.45 -29.95 -35.49
N GLU A 16 -11.29 -30.66 -34.75
CA GLU A 16 -11.46 -32.12 -34.87
C GLU A 16 -11.97 -32.51 -36.26
N LYS A 17 -12.98 -31.80 -36.79
CA LYS A 17 -13.50 -32.00 -38.16
C LYS A 17 -12.41 -31.76 -39.22
N GLN A 18 -11.56 -30.74 -39.04
CA GLN A 18 -10.43 -30.50 -39.93
C GLN A 18 -9.35 -31.60 -39.83
N LEU A 19 -8.99 -32.02 -38.62
CA LEU A 19 -8.02 -33.10 -38.38
C LEU A 19 -8.47 -34.42 -39.02
N LEU A 20 -9.75 -34.76 -38.95
CA LEU A 20 -10.31 -35.96 -39.62
C LEU A 20 -10.19 -35.88 -41.14
N VAL A 21 -10.43 -34.71 -41.75
CA VAL A 21 -10.24 -34.49 -43.20
C VAL A 21 -8.77 -34.62 -43.60
N TYR A 22 -7.84 -34.07 -42.80
CA TYR A 22 -6.39 -34.24 -43.04
C TYR A 22 -5.94 -35.69 -42.85
N GLN A 23 -6.48 -36.41 -41.85
CA GLN A 23 -6.17 -37.82 -41.60
C GLN A 23 -6.61 -38.71 -42.77
N ASN A 24 -7.79 -38.46 -43.36
CA ASN A 24 -8.26 -39.17 -44.54
C ASN A 24 -7.38 -38.86 -45.77
N LYS A 25 -7.12 -37.58 -46.07
CA LYS A 25 -6.20 -37.20 -47.18
C LYS A 25 -4.79 -37.78 -47.02
N LEU A 26 -4.29 -37.93 -45.78
CA LEU A 26 -3.01 -38.58 -45.50
C LEU A 26 -3.07 -40.10 -45.72
N ARG A 27 -4.20 -40.76 -45.39
CA ARG A 27 -4.44 -42.17 -45.71
C ARG A 27 -4.43 -42.41 -47.22
N ASP A 28 -5.14 -41.57 -47.97
CA ASP A 28 -5.30 -41.71 -49.42
C ASP A 28 -3.97 -41.49 -50.15
N THR A 29 -3.20 -40.47 -49.77
CA THR A 29 -1.86 -40.22 -50.32
C THR A 29 -0.86 -41.34 -49.96
N VAL A 30 -0.90 -41.88 -48.74
CA VAL A 30 -0.10 -43.07 -48.36
C VAL A 30 -0.51 -44.32 -49.15
N GLN A 31 -1.79 -44.46 -49.53
CA GLN A 31 -2.25 -45.56 -50.38
C GLN A 31 -1.77 -45.39 -51.83
N ALA A 32 -1.81 -44.18 -52.39
CA ALA A 32 -1.26 -43.89 -53.72
C ALA A 32 0.26 -44.10 -53.78
N TYR A 33 1.01 -43.68 -52.75
CA TYR A 33 2.45 -44.00 -52.65
C TYR A 33 2.72 -45.52 -52.60
N LYS A 34 1.81 -46.32 -52.06
CA LYS A 34 1.92 -47.79 -52.02
C LYS A 34 1.56 -48.49 -53.34
N SER A 35 0.74 -47.91 -54.21
CA SER A 35 0.54 -48.44 -55.57
C SER A 35 1.73 -48.10 -56.45
N ILE A 36 2.14 -46.82 -56.48
CA ILE A 36 3.31 -46.33 -57.23
C ILE A 36 4.60 -47.10 -56.86
N ALA A 37 4.80 -47.43 -55.58
CA ALA A 37 5.93 -48.25 -55.15
C ALA A 37 5.91 -49.68 -55.72
N LYS A 38 4.74 -50.31 -55.85
CA LYS A 38 4.58 -51.64 -56.46
C LYS A 38 4.74 -51.60 -57.99
N GLU A 39 4.21 -50.57 -58.63
CA GLU A 39 4.38 -50.32 -60.07
C GLU A 39 5.88 -50.15 -60.40
N LYS A 40 6.61 -49.37 -59.58
CA LYS A 40 8.07 -49.26 -59.67
C LYS A 40 8.77 -50.62 -59.49
N GLU A 41 8.39 -51.40 -58.48
CA GLU A 41 8.99 -52.73 -58.24
C GLU A 41 8.73 -53.72 -59.41
N ALA A 42 7.58 -53.61 -60.07
CA ALA A 42 7.28 -54.38 -61.28
C ALA A 42 8.15 -53.92 -62.46
N LEU A 43 8.23 -52.61 -62.72
CA LEU A 43 9.06 -52.04 -63.79
C LEU A 43 10.55 -52.38 -63.62
N GLU A 44 11.09 -52.32 -62.40
CA GLU A 44 12.48 -52.71 -62.12
C GLU A 44 12.76 -54.19 -62.39
N LYS A 45 11.77 -55.09 -62.25
CA LYS A 45 11.91 -56.50 -62.61
C LYS A 45 11.92 -56.67 -64.14
N THR A 46 11.02 -56.01 -64.85
CA THR A 46 10.97 -56.01 -66.33
C THR A 46 12.24 -55.45 -66.95
N ILE A 47 12.80 -54.36 -66.40
CA ILE A 47 14.07 -53.79 -66.86
C ILE A 47 15.22 -54.80 -66.66
N LYS A 48 15.26 -55.51 -65.52
CA LYS A 48 16.32 -56.50 -65.24
C LYS A 48 16.29 -57.67 -66.23
N THR A 49 15.10 -58.19 -66.60
CA THR A 49 14.99 -59.24 -67.63
C THR A 49 15.39 -58.75 -69.02
N PHE A 50 14.99 -57.54 -69.43
CA PHE A 50 15.46 -56.98 -70.70
C PHE A 50 16.99 -56.71 -70.72
N THR A 51 17.61 -56.49 -69.56
CA THR A 51 19.06 -56.21 -69.48
C THR A 51 19.90 -57.49 -69.61
N THR A 52 19.39 -58.66 -69.21
CA THR A 52 20.13 -59.93 -69.34
C THR A 52 20.18 -60.44 -70.78
N ASP A 53 19.14 -60.20 -71.57
CA ASP A 53 19.03 -60.78 -72.91
C ASP A 53 19.91 -60.06 -73.94
N LEU A 54 20.22 -58.78 -73.68
CA LEU A 54 21.03 -57.93 -74.56
C LEU A 54 22.55 -58.24 -74.56
N SER A 55 23.04 -59.13 -73.71
CA SER A 55 24.49 -59.35 -73.53
C SER A 55 25.12 -60.46 -74.39
N ASN A 56 24.35 -61.13 -75.27
CA ASN A 56 24.79 -62.37 -75.94
C ASN A 56 25.13 -62.25 -77.45
N GLU A 57 24.93 -61.10 -78.10
CA GLU A 57 25.20 -60.96 -79.55
C GLU A 57 26.10 -59.74 -79.89
N LYS A 58 27.39 -59.99 -80.20
CA LYS A 58 28.20 -59.31 -81.26
C LYS A 58 29.69 -59.68 -81.21
N VAL A 59 30.12 -60.58 -82.11
CA VAL A 59 31.51 -60.76 -82.59
C VAL A 59 31.43 -61.27 -84.04
N VAL A 60 32.34 -60.83 -84.94
CA VAL A 60 32.86 -61.48 -86.20
C VAL A 60 33.12 -60.48 -87.36
N LYS A 61 34.35 -60.49 -87.89
CA LYS A 61 34.86 -60.03 -89.23
C LYS A 61 34.93 -58.52 -89.59
N GLU A 62 35.99 -57.93 -90.19
CA GLU A 62 37.12 -58.34 -91.11
C GLU A 62 36.77 -58.29 -92.62
N THR A 63 37.58 -57.86 -93.61
CA THR A 63 38.95 -57.26 -93.72
C THR A 63 39.23 -56.69 -95.16
N SER A 64 40.40 -56.05 -95.38
CA SER A 64 41.16 -55.92 -96.67
C SER A 64 41.16 -54.57 -97.45
N GLU A 65 42.04 -54.47 -98.49
CA GLU A 65 42.55 -53.22 -99.13
C GLU A 65 42.58 -53.22 -100.70
N LYS A 66 42.82 -52.03 -101.29
CA LYS A 66 43.65 -51.69 -102.50
C LYS A 66 43.17 -51.90 -103.98
N SER A 67 43.62 -50.95 -104.84
CA SER A 67 43.89 -51.00 -106.31
C SER A 67 42.70 -51.21 -107.29
N SER A 68 42.73 -50.78 -108.57
CA SER A 68 43.57 -49.79 -109.32
C SER A 68 42.94 -49.42 -110.69
N GLU A 69 43.52 -48.43 -111.37
CA GLU A 69 43.23 -47.81 -112.68
C GLU A 69 43.85 -48.60 -113.88
N ASP A 70 43.68 -48.35 -115.20
CA ASP A 70 42.90 -47.46 -116.12
C ASP A 70 42.96 -48.10 -117.56
N GLU A 71 42.42 -47.67 -118.72
CA GLU A 71 41.53 -46.60 -119.26
C GLU A 71 40.90 -47.11 -120.60
N THR A 72 39.84 -46.50 -121.16
CA THR A 72 39.57 -46.53 -122.63
C THR A 72 38.93 -45.24 -123.16
N SER A 73 39.13 -44.91 -124.44
CA SER A 73 39.31 -43.51 -124.85
C SER A 73 38.20 -42.79 -125.64
N GLU A 74 37.10 -43.44 -126.05
CA GLU A 74 35.94 -42.73 -126.63
C GLU A 74 35.01 -42.16 -125.54
N ASP A 75 34.87 -42.85 -124.40
CA ASP A 75 34.25 -42.31 -123.20
C ASP A 75 34.94 -41.01 -122.73
N GLN A 76 36.21 -40.80 -123.09
CA GLN A 76 37.03 -39.65 -122.66
C GLN A 76 36.48 -38.26 -123.08
N ALA A 77 35.52 -38.18 -124.00
CA ALA A 77 34.81 -36.93 -124.33
C ALA A 77 33.64 -36.67 -123.36
N ASP A 78 32.76 -37.65 -123.17
CA ASP A 78 31.64 -37.54 -122.22
C ASP A 78 32.13 -37.55 -120.77
N LEU A 79 33.25 -38.23 -120.46
CA LEU A 79 33.96 -38.10 -119.18
C LEU A 79 34.43 -36.67 -118.95
N LYS A 80 34.94 -35.95 -119.97
CA LYS A 80 35.33 -34.54 -119.80
C LYS A 80 34.12 -33.65 -119.54
N GLN A 81 33.01 -33.88 -120.25
CA GLN A 81 31.76 -33.16 -120.02
C GLN A 81 31.23 -33.43 -118.59
N GLN A 82 31.14 -34.71 -118.20
CA GLN A 82 30.73 -35.14 -116.87
C GLN A 82 31.68 -34.64 -115.79
N MET A 83 32.99 -34.63 -116.01
CA MET A 83 34.00 -34.14 -115.06
C MET A 83 33.94 -32.62 -114.89
N VAL A 84 33.61 -31.86 -115.95
CA VAL A 84 33.33 -30.41 -115.83
C VAL A 84 32.07 -30.19 -115.00
N THR A 85 30.98 -30.92 -115.26
CA THR A 85 29.77 -30.87 -114.43
C THR A 85 30.03 -31.34 -112.99
N LEU A 86 30.91 -32.33 -112.79
CA LEU A 86 31.32 -32.79 -111.46
C LEU A 86 32.12 -31.71 -110.74
N LEU A 87 33.04 -31.02 -111.43
CA LEU A 87 33.80 -29.89 -110.89
C LEU A 87 32.90 -28.72 -110.53
N GLU A 88 31.87 -28.39 -111.33
CA GLU A 88 30.86 -27.39 -110.95
C GLU A 88 29.99 -27.86 -109.77
N SER A 89 29.62 -29.14 -109.70
CA SER A 89 28.89 -29.70 -108.55
C SER A 89 29.75 -29.69 -107.27
N ILE A 90 31.06 -29.93 -107.39
CA ILE A 90 32.02 -29.90 -106.28
C ILE A 90 32.31 -28.45 -105.87
N ALA A 91 32.42 -27.52 -106.82
CA ALA A 91 32.59 -26.10 -106.54
C ALA A 91 31.37 -25.54 -105.80
N THR A 92 30.16 -25.84 -106.28
CA THR A 92 28.91 -25.44 -105.62
C THR A 92 28.71 -26.13 -104.26
N LEU A 93 29.02 -27.43 -104.13
CA LEU A 93 29.03 -28.10 -102.82
C LEU A 93 30.10 -27.51 -101.89
N THR A 94 31.22 -27.02 -102.41
CA THR A 94 32.28 -26.40 -101.60
C THR A 94 31.89 -25.00 -101.14
N THR A 95 31.25 -24.18 -101.98
CA THR A 95 30.72 -22.87 -101.56
C THR A 95 29.54 -23.03 -100.60
N GLU A 96 28.62 -23.97 -100.86
CA GLU A 96 27.47 -24.24 -99.98
C GLU A 96 27.94 -24.84 -98.63
N LYS A 97 28.96 -25.71 -98.64
CA LYS A 97 29.64 -26.17 -97.42
C LYS A 97 30.27 -25.01 -96.65
N SER A 98 31.03 -24.14 -97.32
CA SER A 98 31.67 -22.97 -96.70
C SER A 98 30.65 -22.01 -96.09
N ARG A 99 29.50 -21.86 -96.76
CA ARG A 99 28.33 -21.09 -96.30
C ARG A 99 27.68 -21.74 -95.08
N MET A 100 27.49 -23.07 -95.09
CA MET A 100 26.96 -23.83 -93.95
C MET A 100 27.91 -23.80 -92.75
N GLU A 101 29.21 -23.93 -92.96
CA GLU A 101 30.23 -23.82 -91.90
C GLU A 101 30.27 -22.41 -91.29
N SER A 102 30.16 -21.37 -92.13
CA SER A 102 30.03 -19.97 -91.69
C SER A 102 28.76 -19.74 -90.86
N ASN A 103 27.61 -20.24 -91.32
CA ASN A 103 26.34 -20.17 -90.59
C ASN A 103 26.44 -20.92 -89.24
N PHE A 104 27.03 -22.12 -89.22
CA PHE A 104 27.23 -22.91 -88.00
C PHE A 104 28.20 -22.21 -87.02
N LEU A 105 29.25 -21.55 -87.51
CA LEU A 105 30.13 -20.71 -86.69
C LEU A 105 29.38 -19.51 -86.09
N SER A 106 28.49 -18.89 -86.86
CA SER A 106 27.63 -17.79 -86.39
C SER A 106 26.64 -18.25 -85.31
N ASP A 107 25.89 -19.32 -85.54
CA ASP A 107 24.96 -19.87 -84.55
C ASP A 107 25.68 -20.41 -83.31
N LYS A 108 26.86 -21.03 -83.46
CA LYS A 108 27.72 -21.44 -82.33
C LYS A 108 28.29 -20.25 -81.55
N LYS A 109 28.35 -19.05 -82.14
CA LYS A 109 28.67 -17.81 -81.43
C LYS A 109 27.43 -17.30 -80.68
N ARG A 110 26.30 -17.14 -81.39
CA ARG A 110 25.00 -16.72 -80.84
C ARG A 110 24.55 -17.57 -79.66
N LEU A 111 24.61 -18.89 -79.75
CA LEU A 111 24.23 -19.81 -78.67
C LEU A 111 25.14 -19.73 -77.44
N ARG A 112 26.40 -19.29 -77.57
CA ARG A 112 27.25 -18.98 -76.39
C ARG A 112 26.82 -17.66 -75.75
N GLU A 113 26.58 -16.63 -76.55
CA GLU A 113 26.15 -15.30 -76.07
C GLU A 113 24.77 -15.38 -75.38
N GLU A 114 23.83 -16.15 -75.94
CA GLU A 114 22.54 -16.47 -75.32
C GLU A 114 22.72 -17.25 -74.00
N LYS A 115 23.62 -18.25 -73.96
CA LYS A 115 23.93 -19.02 -72.74
C LYS A 115 24.53 -18.14 -71.64
N GLU A 116 25.54 -17.33 -71.97
CA GLU A 116 26.24 -16.44 -71.04
C GLU A 116 25.30 -15.35 -70.49
N LEU A 117 24.41 -14.82 -71.33
CA LEU A 117 23.33 -13.93 -70.91
C LEU A 117 22.36 -14.60 -69.93
N MET A 118 22.01 -15.87 -70.15
CA MET A 118 21.15 -16.62 -69.23
C MET A 118 21.87 -16.98 -67.93
N GLU A 119 23.14 -17.37 -67.95
CA GLU A 119 23.94 -17.63 -66.75
C GLU A 119 24.09 -16.35 -65.91
N SER A 120 24.31 -15.19 -66.54
CA SER A 120 24.30 -13.89 -65.84
C SER A 120 22.94 -13.53 -65.23
N LYS A 121 21.83 -13.91 -65.87
CA LYS A 121 20.47 -13.74 -65.30
C LYS A 121 20.24 -14.67 -64.11
N CYS A 122 20.65 -15.94 -64.18
CA CYS A 122 20.56 -16.89 -63.08
C CYS A 122 21.35 -16.40 -61.85
N GLN A 123 22.60 -15.96 -62.02
CA GLN A 123 23.41 -15.39 -60.94
C GLN A 123 22.74 -14.19 -60.26
N LYS A 124 22.15 -13.28 -61.03
CA LYS A 124 21.41 -12.11 -60.49
C LYS A 124 20.15 -12.51 -59.72
N LEU A 125 19.44 -13.55 -60.17
CA LEU A 125 18.28 -14.10 -59.46
C LEU A 125 18.70 -14.84 -58.18
N GLU A 126 19.82 -15.57 -58.19
CA GLU A 126 20.40 -16.22 -57.00
C GLU A 126 20.87 -15.19 -55.96
N GLU A 127 21.49 -14.09 -56.38
CA GLU A 127 21.80 -12.95 -55.50
C GLU A 127 20.54 -12.35 -54.86
N GLN A 128 19.48 -12.12 -55.65
CA GLN A 128 18.21 -11.60 -55.15
C GLN A 128 17.54 -12.57 -54.16
N LEU A 129 17.57 -13.87 -54.45
CA LEU A 129 17.07 -14.93 -53.55
C LEU A 129 17.84 -14.95 -52.22
N ASN A 130 19.17 -14.83 -52.26
CA ASN A 130 20.00 -14.80 -51.06
C ASN A 130 19.79 -13.52 -50.22
N LYS A 131 19.63 -12.36 -50.85
CA LYS A 131 19.28 -11.10 -50.17
C LYS A 131 17.91 -11.20 -49.49
N LEU A 132 16.88 -11.62 -50.21
CA LEU A 132 15.53 -11.79 -49.68
C LEU A 132 15.48 -12.84 -48.54
N LYS A 133 16.28 -13.91 -48.65
CA LYS A 133 16.43 -14.92 -47.59
C LYS A 133 17.06 -14.35 -46.31
N TYR A 134 18.08 -13.50 -46.44
CA TYR A 134 18.68 -12.79 -45.32
C TYR A 134 17.67 -11.87 -44.62
N GLU A 135 16.93 -11.06 -45.38
CA GLU A 135 15.85 -10.19 -44.86
C GLU A 135 14.78 -11.01 -44.11
N ILE A 136 14.37 -12.16 -44.66
CA ILE A 136 13.41 -13.08 -44.04
C ILE A 136 13.95 -13.64 -42.71
N ASP A 137 15.22 -14.03 -42.64
CA ASP A 137 15.82 -14.58 -41.43
C ASP A 137 16.09 -13.50 -40.36
N GLU A 138 16.40 -12.26 -40.76
CA GLU A 138 16.47 -11.09 -39.88
C GLU A 138 15.10 -10.74 -39.27
N VAL A 139 14.04 -10.75 -40.07
CA VAL A 139 12.65 -10.51 -39.60
C VAL A 139 12.20 -11.62 -38.64
N LYS A 140 12.54 -12.89 -38.90
CA LYS A 140 12.31 -13.99 -37.94
C LYS A 140 13.03 -13.74 -36.62
N ALA A 141 14.30 -13.36 -36.65
CA ALA A 141 15.09 -13.08 -35.44
C ALA A 141 14.44 -11.95 -34.61
N LYS A 142 14.04 -10.85 -35.25
CA LYS A 142 13.31 -9.75 -34.61
C LYS A 142 11.99 -10.21 -33.97
N GLN A 143 11.19 -11.00 -34.70
CA GLN A 143 9.91 -11.51 -34.19
C GLN A 143 10.08 -12.54 -33.05
N ILE A 144 11.21 -13.25 -32.98
CA ILE A 144 11.54 -14.11 -31.84
C ILE A 144 11.83 -13.27 -30.60
N VAL A 145 12.64 -12.21 -30.72
CA VAL A 145 12.94 -11.29 -29.60
C VAL A 145 11.66 -10.62 -29.09
N GLU A 146 10.83 -10.07 -29.98
CA GLU A 146 9.55 -9.44 -29.65
C GLU A 146 8.63 -10.39 -28.85
N ARG A 147 8.55 -11.67 -29.23
CA ARG A 147 7.79 -12.69 -28.48
C ARG A 147 8.35 -12.94 -27.08
N TYR A 148 9.67 -12.95 -26.90
CA TYR A 148 10.28 -13.06 -25.57
C TYR A 148 10.01 -11.81 -24.72
N GLU A 149 10.05 -10.62 -25.30
CA GLU A 149 9.74 -9.37 -24.60
C GLU A 149 8.26 -9.31 -24.17
N ILE A 150 7.33 -9.70 -25.04
CA ILE A 150 5.90 -9.80 -24.71
C ILE A 150 5.69 -10.79 -23.55
N ALA A 151 6.25 -12.01 -23.63
CA ALA A 151 6.11 -13.01 -22.57
C ALA A 151 6.71 -12.56 -21.22
N ASN A 152 7.81 -11.81 -21.25
CA ASN A 152 8.43 -11.24 -20.06
C ASN A 152 7.59 -10.09 -19.47
N ASN A 153 6.99 -9.25 -20.32
CA ASN A 153 6.05 -8.21 -19.91
C ASN A 153 4.77 -8.79 -19.29
N ASP A 154 4.19 -9.85 -19.85
CA ASP A 154 3.05 -10.57 -19.28
C ASP A 154 3.40 -11.18 -17.91
N MET A 155 4.61 -11.74 -17.76
CA MET A 155 5.10 -12.26 -16.47
C MET A 155 5.22 -11.16 -15.42
N ARG A 156 5.74 -9.98 -15.80
CA ARG A 156 5.79 -8.79 -14.93
C ARG A 156 4.38 -8.29 -14.58
N LEU A 157 3.45 -8.27 -15.53
CA LEU A 157 2.06 -7.85 -15.31
C LEU A 157 1.35 -8.76 -14.29
N LEU A 158 1.51 -10.09 -14.43
CA LEU A 158 1.03 -11.09 -13.48
C LEU A 158 1.68 -11.00 -12.08
N GLN A 159 2.85 -10.36 -11.97
CA GLN A 159 3.49 -10.09 -10.69
C GLN A 159 2.97 -8.78 -10.06
N VAL A 160 2.75 -7.74 -10.88
CA VAL A 160 2.09 -6.49 -10.45
C VAL A 160 0.67 -6.76 -9.94
N GLU A 161 -0.14 -7.51 -10.68
CA GLU A 161 -1.51 -7.86 -10.28
C GLU A 161 -1.57 -8.61 -8.93
N LYS A 162 -0.54 -9.43 -8.63
CA LYS A 162 -0.40 -10.09 -7.32
C LYS A 162 -0.06 -9.07 -6.23
N TYR A 163 0.86 -8.14 -6.49
CA TYR A 163 1.20 -7.09 -5.53
C TYR A 163 0.00 -6.16 -5.27
N GLU A 164 -0.75 -5.76 -6.30
CA GLU A 164 -1.99 -4.98 -6.17
C GLU A 164 -3.03 -5.69 -5.30
N LYS A 165 -3.20 -7.01 -5.46
CA LYS A 165 -4.07 -7.84 -4.59
C LYS A 165 -3.57 -7.91 -3.15
N THR A 166 -2.26 -7.97 -2.91
CA THR A 166 -1.72 -7.90 -1.53
C THR A 166 -1.87 -6.51 -0.91
N VAL A 167 -1.64 -5.44 -1.68
CA VAL A 167 -1.81 -4.05 -1.23
C VAL A 167 -3.27 -3.79 -0.88
N THR A 168 -4.22 -4.21 -1.72
CA THR A 168 -5.66 -4.03 -1.45
C THR A 168 -6.15 -4.84 -0.25
N SER A 169 -5.62 -6.04 0.02
CA SER A 169 -5.89 -6.75 1.28
C SER A 169 -5.36 -5.96 2.48
N LEU A 170 -4.10 -5.53 2.43
CA LEU A 170 -3.45 -4.80 3.51
C LEU A 170 -4.11 -3.43 3.78
N THR A 171 -4.60 -2.72 2.76
CA THR A 171 -5.37 -1.48 2.98
C THR A 171 -6.72 -1.76 3.63
N ASN A 172 -7.41 -2.84 3.26
CA ASN A 172 -8.68 -3.23 3.88
C ASN A 172 -8.48 -3.65 5.36
N GLU A 173 -7.41 -4.37 5.66
CA GLU A 173 -7.01 -4.74 7.02
C GLU A 173 -6.62 -3.50 7.85
N LEU A 174 -5.92 -2.55 7.24
CA LEU A 174 -5.52 -1.27 7.86
C LEU A 174 -6.73 -0.34 8.09
N GLU A 175 -7.74 -0.35 7.22
CA GLU A 175 -9.02 0.31 7.48
C GLU A 175 -9.82 -0.38 8.59
N ALA A 176 -9.90 -1.72 8.57
CA ALA A 176 -10.63 -2.48 9.58
C ALA A 176 -10.02 -2.29 10.98
N THR A 177 -8.69 -2.27 11.08
CA THR A 177 -7.98 -1.98 12.34
C THR A 177 -8.15 -0.52 12.78
N LYS A 178 -8.09 0.47 11.87
CA LYS A 178 -8.43 1.87 12.17
C LYS A 178 -9.86 2.01 12.71
N ARG A 179 -10.86 1.43 12.04
CA ARG A 179 -12.27 1.45 12.50
C ARG A 179 -12.42 0.81 13.89
N ARG A 180 -11.71 -0.28 14.18
CA ARG A 180 -11.68 -0.90 15.52
C ARG A 180 -11.02 0.01 16.57
N LEU A 181 -9.91 0.66 16.23
CA LEU A 181 -9.24 1.62 17.11
C LEU A 181 -10.15 2.81 17.41
N GLU A 182 -10.75 3.44 16.40
CA GLU A 182 -11.73 4.52 16.56
C GLU A 182 -12.90 4.14 17.47
N LEU A 183 -13.44 2.91 17.32
CA LEU A 183 -14.52 2.43 18.18
C LEU A 183 -14.06 2.20 19.63
N SER A 184 -12.82 1.77 19.86
CA SER A 184 -12.25 1.72 21.21
C SER A 184 -11.93 3.11 21.78
N GLU A 185 -11.46 4.04 20.97
CA GLU A 185 -11.22 5.42 21.37
C GLU A 185 -12.53 6.13 21.74
N ARG A 186 -13.61 5.93 20.98
CA ARG A 186 -14.93 6.50 21.32
C ARG A 186 -15.41 5.99 22.68
N LYS A 187 -15.30 4.69 22.95
CA LYS A 187 -15.59 4.07 24.27
C LYS A 187 -14.66 4.50 25.42
N LEU A 188 -13.52 5.14 25.13
CA LEU A 188 -12.61 5.72 26.13
C LEU A 188 -12.76 7.25 26.26
N LYS A 189 -13.27 7.92 25.22
CA LYS A 189 -13.58 9.36 25.17
C LYS A 189 -15.00 9.67 25.65
N GLU A 190 -15.89 8.70 25.58
CA GLU A 190 -17.04 8.57 26.48
C GLU A 190 -16.49 8.44 27.90
N THR A 191 -16.27 9.59 28.57
CA THR A 191 -15.98 9.64 30.01
C THR A 191 -17.03 8.77 30.69
N PRO A 192 -16.65 7.73 31.46
CA PRO A 192 -17.59 6.72 31.90
C PRO A 192 -18.78 7.38 32.59
N LEU A 193 -19.99 7.13 32.09
CA LEU A 193 -21.20 7.88 32.47
C LEU A 193 -21.44 7.81 33.99
N GLU A 194 -20.99 6.72 34.60
CA GLU A 194 -20.93 6.46 36.03
C GLU A 194 -20.02 7.43 36.79
N LEU A 195 -18.86 7.81 36.23
CA LEU A 195 -17.94 8.78 36.85
C LEU A 195 -18.49 10.21 36.76
N LEU A 196 -19.20 10.57 35.68
CA LEU A 196 -19.90 11.86 35.63
C LEU A 196 -21.04 11.92 36.65
N LYS A 197 -21.85 10.85 36.75
CA LYS A 197 -22.86 10.71 37.81
C LYS A 197 -22.25 10.78 39.21
N LEU A 198 -21.16 10.06 39.46
CA LEU A 198 -20.46 10.09 40.75
C LEU A 198 -19.91 11.50 41.06
N GLN A 199 -19.44 12.23 40.05
CA GLN A 199 -19.00 13.62 40.20
C GLN A 199 -20.18 14.56 40.52
N ASP A 200 -21.35 14.32 39.94
CA ASP A 200 -22.58 15.07 40.22
C ASP A 200 -23.15 14.72 41.61
N GLU A 201 -23.19 13.45 41.99
CA GLU A 201 -23.56 12.97 43.33
C GLU A 201 -22.63 13.53 44.41
N MET A 202 -21.31 13.50 44.19
CA MET A 202 -20.32 14.13 45.08
C MET A 202 -20.53 15.65 45.21
N ARG A 203 -20.90 16.34 44.12
CA ARG A 203 -21.19 17.78 44.16
C ARG A 203 -22.49 18.08 44.92
N ASN A 204 -23.51 17.25 44.74
CA ASN A 204 -24.78 17.37 45.47
C ASN A 204 -24.57 17.13 46.97
N LEU A 205 -23.84 16.08 47.36
CA LEU A 205 -23.47 15.81 48.75
C LEU A 205 -22.62 16.94 49.37
N GLN A 206 -21.75 17.59 48.59
CA GLN A 206 -21.02 18.77 49.04
C GLN A 206 -21.94 19.97 49.31
N ILE A 207 -22.94 20.20 48.46
CA ILE A 207 -23.93 21.28 48.62
C ILE A 207 -24.87 20.99 49.83
N GLU A 208 -25.33 19.74 49.97
CA GLU A 208 -26.14 19.29 51.12
C GLU A 208 -25.34 19.42 52.43
N HIS A 209 -24.08 19.00 52.46
CA HIS A 209 -23.23 19.18 53.64
C HIS A 209 -22.96 20.66 53.94
N GLN A 210 -22.70 21.49 52.94
CA GLN A 210 -22.46 22.93 53.11
C GLN A 210 -23.70 23.66 53.66
N THR A 211 -24.89 23.34 53.15
CA THR A 211 -26.16 23.92 53.62
C THR A 211 -26.54 23.41 55.01
N ALA A 212 -26.33 22.13 55.31
CA ALA A 212 -26.49 21.60 56.67
C ALA A 212 -25.53 22.27 57.68
N LEU A 213 -24.26 22.47 57.31
CA LEU A 213 -23.27 23.16 58.14
C LEU A 213 -23.61 24.65 58.35
N GLN A 214 -24.23 25.31 57.37
CA GLN A 214 -24.77 26.67 57.53
C GLN A 214 -25.96 26.69 58.50
N ALA A 215 -26.94 25.81 58.30
CA ALA A 215 -28.12 25.71 59.17
C ALA A 215 -27.74 25.40 60.63
N GLU A 216 -26.73 24.56 60.86
CA GLU A 216 -26.27 24.25 62.22
C GLU A 216 -25.49 25.41 62.85
N LYS A 217 -24.67 26.14 62.08
CA LYS A 217 -24.05 27.39 62.56
C LYS A 217 -25.08 28.45 62.94
N GLU A 218 -26.19 28.53 62.21
CA GLU A 218 -27.30 29.41 62.57
C GLU A 218 -28.07 28.90 63.78
N ARG A 219 -28.28 27.58 63.95
CA ARG A 219 -28.82 27.02 65.21
C ARG A 219 -27.95 27.38 66.41
N VAL A 220 -26.63 27.18 66.32
CA VAL A 220 -25.69 27.52 67.41
C VAL A 220 -25.76 29.01 67.74
N ARG A 221 -25.69 29.91 66.75
CA ARG A 221 -25.84 31.37 66.98
C ARG A 221 -27.16 31.70 67.68
N ASN A 222 -28.27 31.13 67.22
CA ASN A 222 -29.60 31.31 67.81
C ASN A 222 -29.73 30.72 69.23
N VAL A 223 -28.89 29.75 69.62
CA VAL A 223 -28.82 29.25 71.00
C VAL A 223 -27.93 30.17 71.85
N GLU A 224 -26.77 30.60 71.35
CA GLU A 224 -25.91 31.57 72.03
C GLU A 224 -26.61 32.89 72.32
N GLU A 225 -27.37 33.44 71.37
CA GLU A 225 -28.13 34.69 71.59
C GLU A 225 -29.20 34.54 72.67
N ARG A 226 -29.84 33.37 72.76
CA ARG A 226 -30.79 33.07 73.84
C ARG A 226 -30.06 32.90 75.18
N ALA A 227 -28.92 32.21 75.20
CA ALA A 227 -28.10 32.05 76.39
C ALA A 227 -27.61 33.42 76.92
N LYS A 228 -27.12 34.30 76.03
CA LYS A 228 -26.71 35.68 76.35
C LYS A 228 -27.87 36.48 76.94
N LYS A 229 -29.07 36.45 76.33
CA LYS A 229 -30.28 37.11 76.85
C LYS A 229 -30.75 36.55 78.21
N MET A 230 -30.56 35.25 78.45
CA MET A 230 -30.83 34.66 79.77
C MET A 230 -29.76 35.05 80.80
N SER A 231 -28.50 35.22 80.38
CA SER A 231 -27.42 35.71 81.24
C SER A 231 -27.67 37.14 81.70
N THR A 232 -27.97 38.08 80.78
CA THR A 232 -28.26 39.48 81.14
C THR A 232 -29.46 39.59 82.08
N LEU A 233 -30.55 38.83 81.84
CA LEU A 233 -31.70 38.79 82.75
C LEU A 233 -31.37 38.16 84.13
N GLN A 234 -30.39 37.27 84.21
CA GLN A 234 -29.91 36.73 85.49
C GLN A 234 -28.98 37.72 86.20
N GLU A 235 -28.10 38.40 85.47
CA GLU A 235 -27.22 39.46 85.96
C GLU A 235 -28.03 40.65 86.50
N GLU A 236 -29.02 41.14 85.74
CA GLU A 236 -30.00 42.15 86.18
C GLU A 236 -30.72 41.71 87.45
N ARG A 237 -31.13 40.44 87.54
CA ARG A 237 -31.79 39.91 88.75
C ARG A 237 -30.83 39.83 89.94
N VAL A 238 -29.56 39.47 89.73
CA VAL A 238 -28.53 39.45 90.78
C VAL A 238 -28.27 40.87 91.27
N VAL A 239 -28.08 41.85 90.38
CA VAL A 239 -27.91 43.26 90.75
C VAL A 239 -29.11 43.78 91.55
N ASN A 240 -30.34 43.45 91.15
CA ASN A 240 -31.54 43.84 91.90
C ASN A 240 -31.68 43.15 93.28
N LEU A 241 -31.10 41.96 93.46
CA LEU A 241 -31.02 41.30 94.77
C LEU A 241 -29.88 41.87 95.62
N GLU A 242 -28.77 42.28 95.00
CA GLU A 242 -27.64 42.96 95.65
C GLU A 242 -28.03 44.36 96.13
N THR A 243 -28.78 45.15 95.35
CA THR A 243 -29.30 46.45 95.79
C THR A 243 -30.26 46.30 96.97
N GLN A 244 -31.22 45.37 96.90
CA GLN A 244 -32.12 45.07 98.02
C GLN A 244 -31.36 44.58 99.27
N LEU A 245 -30.32 43.77 99.11
CA LEU A 245 -29.48 43.32 100.21
C LEU A 245 -28.66 44.47 100.81
N VAL A 246 -28.20 45.43 99.99
CA VAL A 246 -27.55 46.65 100.43
C VAL A 246 -28.54 47.59 101.15
N GLU A 247 -29.77 47.76 100.67
CA GLU A 247 -30.83 48.53 101.33
C GLU A 247 -31.24 47.92 102.68
N LEU A 248 -31.39 46.59 102.74
CA LEU A 248 -31.62 45.86 103.99
C LEU A 248 -30.42 46.01 104.95
N SER A 249 -29.19 45.96 104.43
CA SER A 249 -27.98 46.17 105.25
C SER A 249 -27.85 47.62 105.75
N GLN A 250 -28.27 48.61 104.96
CA GLN A 250 -28.29 50.02 105.35
C GLN A 250 -29.37 50.31 106.40
N THR A 251 -30.57 49.73 106.26
CA THR A 251 -31.67 49.89 107.22
C THR A 251 -31.40 49.15 108.53
N ILE A 252 -30.90 47.89 108.49
CA ILE A 252 -30.41 47.21 109.71
C ILE A 252 -29.28 48.03 110.35
N GLY A 253 -28.33 48.52 109.54
CA GLY A 253 -27.23 49.38 109.97
C GLY A 253 -27.63 50.78 110.44
N SER A 254 -28.88 51.23 110.23
CA SER A 254 -29.43 52.44 110.83
C SER A 254 -30.23 52.13 112.10
N TYR A 255 -30.98 51.02 112.14
CA TYR A 255 -31.63 50.51 113.35
C TYR A 255 -30.63 50.14 114.45
N ASP A 256 -29.48 49.52 114.13
CA ASP A 256 -28.43 49.25 115.13
C ASP A 256 -27.81 50.54 115.68
N ARG A 257 -27.63 51.57 114.85
CA ARG A 257 -27.15 52.91 115.29
C ARG A 257 -28.19 53.58 116.19
N LEU A 258 -29.46 53.55 115.79
CA LEU A 258 -30.56 54.11 116.58
C LEU A 258 -30.67 53.37 117.92
N ARG A 259 -30.61 52.03 117.95
CA ARG A 259 -30.60 51.26 119.20
C ARG A 259 -29.43 51.62 120.12
N VAL A 260 -28.25 51.93 119.57
CA VAL A 260 -27.10 52.41 120.36
C VAL A 260 -27.34 53.85 120.87
N GLN A 261 -27.95 54.73 120.07
CA GLN A 261 -28.37 56.06 120.53
C GLN A 261 -29.42 55.95 121.65
N ASP A 262 -30.48 55.16 121.47
CA ASP A 262 -31.51 54.90 122.47
C ASP A 262 -30.89 54.36 123.77
N GLN A 263 -29.92 53.46 123.69
CA GLN A 263 -29.20 52.94 124.86
C GLN A 263 -28.39 54.02 125.58
N LEU A 264 -27.77 54.96 124.85
CA LEU A 264 -27.05 56.11 125.42
C LEU A 264 -28.03 57.15 126.02
N GLU A 265 -29.19 57.35 125.42
CA GLU A 265 -30.23 58.25 125.95
C GLU A 265 -30.92 57.66 127.18
N ILE A 266 -31.16 56.34 127.20
CA ILE A 266 -31.61 55.60 128.39
C ILE A 266 -30.55 55.66 129.51
N GLN A 267 -29.26 55.70 129.19
CA GLN A 267 -28.20 55.93 130.20
C GLN A 267 -28.28 57.35 130.77
N LYS A 268 -28.36 58.40 129.93
CA LYS A 268 -28.55 59.79 130.38
C LYS A 268 -29.80 59.97 131.22
N LEU A 269 -30.92 59.34 130.85
CA LEU A 269 -32.18 59.39 131.61
C LEU A 269 -32.04 58.68 132.97
N LYS A 270 -31.29 57.58 133.06
CA LYS A 270 -30.97 56.92 134.34
C LYS A 270 -30.06 57.80 135.23
N GLU A 271 -29.13 58.54 134.64
CA GLU A 271 -28.29 59.50 135.37
C GLU A 271 -29.12 60.70 135.87
N LEU A 272 -30.03 61.24 135.05
CA LEU A 272 -30.93 62.33 135.44
C LEU A 272 -31.92 61.92 136.54
N ILE A 273 -32.43 60.68 136.51
CA ILE A 273 -33.31 60.12 137.56
C ILE A 273 -32.56 59.93 138.89
N ALA A 274 -31.22 59.87 138.90
CA ALA A 274 -30.43 59.68 140.11
C ALA A 274 -30.25 60.95 140.98
N LEU A 275 -30.58 62.15 140.47
CA LEU A 275 -30.37 63.44 141.16
C LEU A 275 -31.65 64.30 141.34
N GLY A 276 -32.58 63.82 142.16
CA GLY A 276 -33.31 64.66 143.13
C GLY A 276 -34.30 65.75 142.67
N SER A 277 -35.59 65.38 142.62
CA SER A 277 -36.76 66.14 143.11
C SER A 277 -37.15 67.51 142.53
N ILE A 278 -38.37 67.61 141.99
CA ILE A 278 -39.52 68.38 142.55
C ILE A 278 -40.79 68.17 141.71
N ASP A 279 -41.97 68.20 142.34
CA ASP A 279 -43.29 68.02 141.71
C ASP A 279 -43.77 69.22 140.86
N SER A 280 -44.53 68.96 139.78
CA SER A 280 -45.64 69.81 139.31
C SER A 280 -46.48 69.11 138.22
N ALA A 281 -47.70 69.60 137.99
CA ALA A 281 -48.80 68.89 137.34
C ALA A 281 -49.22 69.47 135.95
N ILE A 282 -49.77 68.60 135.07
CA ILE A 282 -51.12 68.66 134.40
C ILE A 282 -51.60 70.02 133.81
N PRO A 283 -52.29 70.14 132.63
CA PRO A 283 -52.61 69.20 131.50
C PRO A 283 -52.46 69.79 130.06
N GLY A 284 -52.90 69.04 129.02
CA GLY A 284 -53.30 69.54 127.67
C GLY A 284 -52.54 68.86 126.51
N ALA A 285 -53.10 68.21 125.48
CA ALA A 285 -54.42 68.17 124.78
C ALA A 285 -54.62 69.22 123.65
N VAL A 286 -55.45 68.88 122.64
CA VAL A 286 -55.85 69.68 121.44
C VAL A 286 -54.74 69.81 120.36
N ASP A 287 -54.94 69.72 119.03
CA ASP A 287 -55.88 69.03 118.11
C ASP A 287 -55.08 68.82 116.78
N ASN A 288 -55.29 67.85 115.88
CA ASN A 288 -56.43 67.53 114.99
C ASN A 288 -56.84 68.62 113.96
N GLU A 289 -56.99 68.18 112.69
CA GLU A 289 -57.62 68.86 111.53
C GLU A 289 -56.93 70.13 110.92
N PRO A 290 -57.29 70.55 109.67
CA PRO A 290 -57.29 69.72 108.46
C PRO A 290 -56.78 70.46 107.18
N GLU A 291 -56.93 69.80 106.03
CA GLU A 291 -57.11 70.36 104.67
C GLU A 291 -56.14 71.43 104.09
N LYS A 292 -55.56 71.09 102.92
CA LYS A 292 -56.20 71.50 101.64
C LYS A 292 -55.79 70.66 100.43
N VAL A 293 -56.67 70.69 99.43
CA VAL A 293 -56.56 70.02 98.12
C VAL A 293 -56.17 71.06 97.05
N ASP A 294 -55.96 70.58 95.82
CA ASP A 294 -55.59 71.27 94.58
C ASP A 294 -54.06 71.48 94.42
N SER A 295 -53.32 70.73 93.58
CA SER A 295 -53.51 70.27 92.18
C SER A 295 -53.05 71.30 91.13
N SER A 296 -52.30 70.82 90.14
CA SER A 296 -51.78 71.51 88.93
C SER A 296 -50.45 72.29 89.07
N GLY A 297 -49.48 71.91 88.23
CA GLY A 297 -48.58 72.87 87.59
C GLY A 297 -47.12 72.93 88.08
N SER A 298 -46.19 72.67 87.14
CA SER A 298 -44.76 73.04 87.17
C SER A 298 -43.98 72.83 88.49
N GLU A 299 -43.37 71.65 88.63
CA GLU A 299 -42.02 71.63 89.19
C GLU A 299 -41.09 72.26 88.14
N ASP A 300 -40.90 73.57 88.21
CA ASP A 300 -39.98 74.27 87.30
C ASP A 300 -38.59 73.65 87.39
N VAL A 301 -37.98 73.41 86.23
CA VAL A 301 -36.65 72.81 86.09
C VAL A 301 -35.61 73.58 86.91
N ASP A 302 -35.79 74.90 87.08
CA ASP A 302 -34.95 75.76 87.90
C ASP A 302 -34.99 75.44 89.40
N CYS A 303 -36.11 74.95 89.96
CA CYS A 303 -36.16 74.49 91.35
C CYS A 303 -35.41 73.17 91.55
N LEU A 304 -35.48 72.25 90.58
CA LEU A 304 -34.67 71.03 90.56
C LEU A 304 -33.18 71.35 90.37
N ILE A 305 -32.84 72.27 89.46
CA ILE A 305 -31.48 72.77 89.26
C ILE A 305 -30.95 73.43 90.53
N GLN A 306 -31.72 74.28 91.22
CA GLN A 306 -31.30 74.85 92.51
C GLN A 306 -30.98 73.76 93.53
N LYS A 307 -31.84 72.73 93.66
CA LYS A 307 -31.62 71.62 94.60
C LYS A 307 -30.38 70.79 94.25
N ILE A 308 -30.10 70.59 92.96
CA ILE A 308 -28.90 69.92 92.44
C ILE A 308 -27.64 70.79 92.67
N LEU A 309 -27.72 72.10 92.46
CA LEU A 309 -26.62 73.05 92.72
C LEU A 309 -26.29 73.11 94.22
N ASP A 310 -27.30 73.11 95.07
CA ASP A 310 -27.15 73.16 96.53
C ASP A 310 -26.50 71.86 97.07
N LEU A 311 -26.88 70.70 96.51
CA LEU A 311 -26.20 69.42 96.75
C LEU A 311 -24.76 69.42 96.22
N LYS A 312 -24.50 69.98 95.03
CA LYS A 312 -23.15 70.15 94.45
C LYS A 312 -22.26 71.04 95.33
N LEU A 313 -22.81 72.10 95.93
CA LEU A 313 -22.10 73.00 96.84
C LEU A 313 -21.75 72.32 98.16
N LYS A 314 -22.70 71.56 98.73
CA LYS A 314 -22.49 70.71 99.92
C LYS A 314 -21.47 69.59 99.66
N LEU A 315 -21.47 69.00 98.46
CA LEU A 315 -20.53 67.96 98.06
C LEU A 315 -19.11 68.51 97.82
N ASN A 316 -18.95 69.65 97.13
CA ASN A 316 -17.65 70.31 96.96
C ASN A 316 -17.04 70.70 98.31
N SER A 317 -17.81 71.32 99.20
CA SER A 317 -17.32 71.71 100.54
C SER A 317 -17.07 70.53 101.48
N ALA A 318 -17.57 69.32 101.15
CA ALA A 318 -17.13 68.06 101.77
C ALA A 318 -15.83 67.53 101.14
N CYS A 319 -15.71 67.54 99.80
CA CYS A 319 -14.51 67.13 99.08
C CYS A 319 -13.26 67.94 99.47
N GLU A 320 -13.41 69.26 99.68
CA GLU A 320 -12.34 70.11 100.20
C GLU A 320 -11.92 69.75 101.63
N LYS A 321 -12.89 69.47 102.53
CA LYS A 321 -12.62 69.08 103.93
C LYS A 321 -11.95 67.71 104.07
N TYR A 322 -12.15 66.80 103.11
CA TYR A 322 -11.62 65.43 103.15
C TYR A 322 -10.54 65.15 102.09
N GLY A 323 -10.08 66.16 101.35
CA GLY A 323 -8.93 66.07 100.44
C GLY A 323 -9.12 65.14 99.23
N ARG A 324 -10.35 64.73 98.89
CA ARG A 324 -10.65 63.84 97.76
C ARG A 324 -11.23 64.63 96.59
N LYS A 325 -10.46 64.77 95.51
CA LYS A 325 -11.00 65.20 94.22
C LYS A 325 -11.76 64.03 93.59
N ILE A 326 -13.08 64.15 93.48
CA ILE A 326 -13.92 63.25 92.70
C ILE A 326 -14.15 63.92 91.34
N ASP A 327 -13.93 63.19 90.26
CA ASP A 327 -14.00 63.72 88.90
C ASP A 327 -15.39 63.46 88.31
N PHE A 328 -16.18 64.53 88.19
CA PHE A 328 -17.62 64.43 87.89
C PHE A 328 -17.94 63.93 86.48
N HIS A 329 -16.95 63.89 85.58
CA HIS A 329 -17.15 63.56 84.17
C HIS A 329 -17.42 62.06 83.89
N LYS A 330 -17.43 61.20 84.91
CA LYS A 330 -17.60 59.73 84.80
C LYS A 330 -18.94 59.18 85.32
N ILE A 331 -19.86 60.05 85.74
CA ILE A 331 -21.11 59.63 86.42
C ILE A 331 -22.36 59.87 85.55
N PHE A 332 -22.30 60.80 84.60
CA PHE A 332 -23.35 61.07 83.63
C PHE A 332 -22.80 60.81 82.22
N ASP A 333 -23.09 59.63 81.68
CA ASP A 333 -22.65 59.20 80.34
C ASP A 333 -23.83 58.59 79.56
N GLU A 334 -24.79 59.45 79.22
CA GLU A 334 -25.82 59.16 78.20
C GLU A 334 -25.92 60.35 77.24
N GLY A 335 -25.80 60.09 75.94
CA GLY A 335 -26.35 60.95 74.89
C GLY A 335 -25.49 62.10 74.36
N TYR A 336 -24.59 61.78 73.43
CA TYR A 336 -24.14 62.65 72.33
C TYR A 336 -23.55 64.04 72.65
N SER A 337 -22.22 64.13 72.71
CA SER A 337 -21.43 65.15 71.98
C SER A 337 -19.94 64.79 71.88
N ASP A 338 -19.25 65.51 70.97
CA ASP A 338 -17.79 65.67 70.80
C ASP A 338 -16.86 64.52 70.31
N SER A 339 -16.68 64.52 69.00
CA SER A 339 -15.40 64.86 68.34
C SER A 339 -14.18 63.93 68.40
N ASN A 340 -14.08 62.93 69.29
CA ASN A 340 -12.86 62.11 69.41
C ASN A 340 -12.84 60.75 68.66
N LEU A 341 -13.98 60.25 68.16
CA LEU A 341 -14.00 58.96 67.44
C LEU A 341 -13.28 59.01 66.08
N HIS A 342 -13.21 60.21 65.46
CA HIS A 342 -12.75 60.36 64.08
C HIS A 342 -11.23 60.19 63.94
N ALA A 343 -10.45 60.49 65.00
CA ALA A 343 -9.00 60.33 65.00
C ALA A 343 -8.58 58.85 64.90
N GLY A 344 -9.16 57.98 65.74
CA GLY A 344 -8.90 56.53 65.71
C GLY A 344 -9.32 55.89 64.39
N CYS A 345 -10.45 56.31 63.81
CA CYS A 345 -10.90 55.84 62.50
C CYS A 345 -9.99 56.32 61.36
N VAL A 346 -9.49 57.55 61.41
CA VAL A 346 -8.53 58.08 60.42
C VAL A 346 -7.16 57.41 60.56
N GLU A 347 -6.70 57.13 61.78
CA GLU A 347 -5.49 56.32 61.98
C GLU A 347 -5.65 54.90 61.45
N ALA A 348 -6.78 54.22 61.72
CA ALA A 348 -7.04 52.88 61.21
C ALA A 348 -7.12 52.86 59.67
N TYR A 349 -7.82 53.84 59.08
CA TYR A 349 -7.89 54.02 57.63
C TYR A 349 -6.51 54.32 57.02
N ASN A 350 -5.71 55.18 57.65
CA ASN A 350 -4.35 55.49 57.19
C ASN A 350 -3.40 54.29 57.32
N LYS A 351 -3.49 53.50 58.40
CA LYS A 351 -2.72 52.26 58.59
C LYS A 351 -3.07 51.24 57.51
N LEU A 352 -4.36 50.94 57.33
CA LEU A 352 -4.85 50.06 56.26
C LEU A 352 -4.49 50.57 54.86
N ARG A 353 -4.49 51.89 54.66
CA ARG A 353 -4.03 52.52 53.42
C ARG A 353 -2.52 52.35 53.21
N THR A 354 -1.70 52.52 54.23
CA THR A 354 -0.25 52.26 54.13
C THR A 354 0.05 50.78 53.91
N GLU A 355 -0.70 49.87 54.54
CA GLU A 355 -0.60 48.42 54.29
C GLU A 355 -1.02 48.07 52.86
N TYR A 356 -2.09 48.68 52.34
CA TYR A 356 -2.52 48.53 50.95
C TYR A 356 -1.52 49.14 49.96
N GLU A 357 -0.95 50.32 50.24
CA GLU A 357 0.08 50.93 49.39
C GLU A 357 1.40 50.15 49.45
N LEU A 358 1.76 49.53 50.59
CA LEU A 358 2.87 48.58 50.70
C LEU A 358 2.59 47.30 49.90
N LEU A 359 1.48 46.58 50.12
CA LEU A 359 1.08 45.40 49.35
C LEU A 359 1.02 45.67 47.83
N LYS A 360 0.50 46.83 47.43
CA LYS A 360 0.45 47.29 46.03
C LYS A 360 1.83 47.62 45.45
N ASN A 361 2.79 48.01 46.29
CA ASN A 361 4.18 48.21 45.88
C ASN A 361 4.96 46.89 45.93
N ASP A 362 4.68 45.97 46.84
CA ASP A 362 5.24 44.61 46.86
C ASP A 362 4.83 43.83 45.61
N VAL A 363 3.54 43.89 45.22
CA VAL A 363 3.04 43.32 43.95
C VAL A 363 3.74 43.93 42.72
N LYS A 364 4.33 45.12 42.82
CA LYS A 364 5.18 45.73 41.76
C LYS A 364 6.67 45.37 41.90
N LEU A 365 7.17 45.27 43.12
CA LEU A 365 8.56 44.88 43.45
C LEU A 365 8.81 43.40 43.11
N TYR A 366 7.78 42.56 43.22
CA TYR A 366 7.67 41.28 42.52
C TYR A 366 7.49 41.49 41.01
N GLY A 367 8.50 42.10 40.36
CA GLY A 367 8.61 42.30 38.91
C GLY A 367 8.67 41.00 38.09
N SER A 368 8.32 39.87 38.69
CA SER A 368 7.95 38.60 38.05
C SER A 368 6.90 38.80 36.96
N GLN A 369 5.95 39.72 37.14
CA GLN A 369 4.90 39.97 36.14
C GLN A 369 5.47 40.64 34.88
N GLU A 370 6.24 41.72 35.00
CA GLU A 370 6.97 42.30 33.86
C GLU A 370 7.96 41.34 33.19
N LYS A 371 8.61 40.45 33.96
CA LYS A 371 9.50 39.42 33.41
C LYS A 371 8.72 38.37 32.63
N SER A 372 7.61 37.89 33.20
CA SER A 372 6.69 36.97 32.54
C SER A 372 6.10 37.57 31.27
N ASP A 373 5.69 38.84 31.27
CA ASP A 373 5.16 39.51 30.08
C ASP A 373 6.23 39.64 28.97
N LYS A 374 7.48 39.97 29.34
CA LYS A 374 8.60 40.03 28.38
C LYS A 374 8.95 38.64 27.82
N GLU A 375 8.89 37.59 28.64
CA GLU A 375 9.08 36.20 28.22
C GLU A 375 7.93 35.71 27.33
N ILE A 376 6.67 36.02 27.68
CA ILE A 376 5.47 35.75 26.89
C ILE A 376 5.55 36.44 25.52
N VAL A 377 5.97 37.71 25.46
CA VAL A 377 6.16 38.42 24.17
C VAL A 377 7.28 37.77 23.34
N LEU A 378 8.37 37.32 23.98
CA LEU A 378 9.47 36.65 23.29
C LEU A 378 9.04 35.27 22.75
N LEU A 379 8.30 34.49 23.54
CA LEU A 379 7.67 33.23 23.12
C LEU A 379 6.63 33.44 22.01
N GLN A 380 5.78 34.47 22.10
CA GLN A 380 4.83 34.83 21.03
C GLN A 380 5.55 35.18 19.73
N ASN A 381 6.69 35.86 19.80
CA ASN A 381 7.51 36.17 18.62
C ASN A 381 8.22 34.93 18.07
N GLN A 382 8.67 33.99 18.92
CA GLN A 382 9.15 32.68 18.47
C GLN A 382 8.03 31.88 17.78
N VAL A 383 6.82 31.84 18.35
CA VAL A 383 5.65 31.17 17.76
C VAL A 383 5.29 31.80 16.40
N LYS A 384 5.27 33.14 16.28
CA LYS A 384 5.06 33.83 15.00
C LYS A 384 6.13 33.47 13.96
N ASN A 385 7.42 33.48 14.35
CA ASN A 385 8.52 33.09 13.46
C ASN A 385 8.44 31.62 13.02
N LEU A 386 7.99 30.71 13.90
CA LEU A 386 7.75 29.31 13.57
C LEU A 386 6.53 29.14 12.65
N GLN A 387 5.44 29.89 12.88
CA GLN A 387 4.26 29.92 12.01
C GLN A 387 4.60 30.43 10.61
N GLU A 388 5.38 31.51 10.50
CA GLU A 388 5.83 32.06 9.21
C GLU A 388 6.77 31.08 8.48
N ARG A 389 7.70 30.45 9.21
CA ARG A 389 8.58 29.41 8.65
C ARG A 389 7.79 28.17 8.21
N LEU A 390 6.75 27.77 8.94
CA LEU A 390 5.83 26.70 8.54
C LEU A 390 5.03 27.07 7.29
N ARG A 391 4.56 28.33 7.15
CA ARG A 391 3.93 28.82 5.92
C ARG A 391 4.89 28.70 4.74
N ILE A 392 6.08 29.30 4.83
CA ILE A 392 7.10 29.27 3.76
C ILE A 392 7.49 27.84 3.36
N LEU A 393 7.57 26.91 4.32
CA LEU A 393 7.84 25.49 4.02
C LEU A 393 6.63 24.79 3.38
N THR A 394 5.40 25.15 3.75
CA THR A 394 4.17 24.63 3.14
C THR A 394 4.04 25.12 1.70
N ASP A 395 4.29 26.42 1.46
CA ASP A 395 4.25 27.03 0.14
C ASP A 395 5.28 26.38 -0.80
N LYS A 396 6.54 26.24 -0.34
CA LYS A 396 7.61 25.56 -1.10
C LYS A 396 7.32 24.10 -1.37
N ASN A 397 6.74 23.37 -0.42
CA ASN A 397 6.29 22.00 -0.66
C ASN A 397 5.16 21.96 -1.70
N GLY A 398 4.27 22.96 -1.72
CA GLY A 398 3.22 23.12 -2.73
C GLY A 398 3.76 23.49 -4.12
N GLU A 399 4.84 24.27 -4.21
CA GLU A 399 5.57 24.56 -5.46
C GLU A 399 6.24 23.28 -5.99
N ILE A 400 7.02 22.60 -5.16
CA ILE A 400 7.69 21.32 -5.49
C ILE A 400 6.66 20.26 -5.92
N GLN A 401 5.50 20.20 -5.26
CA GLN A 401 4.41 19.29 -5.64
C GLN A 401 3.81 19.63 -7.01
N LYS A 402 3.67 20.92 -7.37
CA LYS A 402 3.23 21.36 -8.71
C LYS A 402 4.25 21.01 -9.78
N ASP A 403 5.55 21.20 -9.50
CA ASP A 403 6.62 20.86 -10.43
C ASP A 403 6.68 19.36 -10.71
N TYR A 404 6.59 18.51 -9.68
CA TYR A 404 6.50 17.06 -9.87
C TYR A 404 5.22 16.65 -10.60
N GLN A 405 4.07 17.28 -10.31
CA GLN A 405 2.83 17.02 -11.04
C GLN A 405 2.97 17.39 -12.53
N MET A 406 3.59 18.53 -12.84
CA MET A 406 3.86 18.96 -14.22
C MET A 406 4.82 18.00 -14.94
N GLN A 407 5.90 17.55 -14.29
CA GLN A 407 6.79 16.53 -14.84
C GLN A 407 6.06 15.21 -15.12
N ILE A 408 5.22 14.76 -14.18
CA ILE A 408 4.38 13.56 -14.34
C ILE A 408 3.44 13.69 -15.53
N ASP A 409 2.80 14.85 -15.72
CA ASP A 409 1.85 15.06 -16.83
C ASP A 409 2.55 15.28 -18.19
N GLN A 410 3.75 15.87 -18.20
CA GLN A 410 4.63 15.88 -19.38
C GLN A 410 5.04 14.45 -19.78
N LEU A 411 5.46 13.61 -18.83
CA LEU A 411 5.81 12.21 -19.07
C LEU A 411 4.60 11.38 -19.56
N LYS A 412 3.41 11.57 -18.98
CA LYS A 412 2.16 10.96 -19.49
C LYS A 412 1.87 11.38 -20.93
N SER A 413 2.06 12.65 -21.27
CA SER A 413 1.86 13.19 -22.62
C SER A 413 2.85 12.56 -23.61
N SER A 414 4.14 12.50 -23.26
CA SER A 414 5.17 11.83 -24.05
C SER A 414 4.84 10.34 -24.30
N MET A 415 4.51 9.59 -23.23
CA MET A 415 4.11 8.19 -23.32
C MET A 415 2.85 7.96 -24.17
N LYS A 416 1.89 8.90 -24.14
CA LYS A 416 0.70 8.86 -24.99
C LYS A 416 1.06 9.07 -26.47
N ASN A 417 1.98 9.99 -26.75
CA ASN A 417 2.40 10.33 -28.12
C ASN A 417 3.22 9.21 -28.75
N GLU A 418 4.19 8.62 -28.02
CA GLU A 418 4.92 7.44 -28.51
C GLU A 418 4.00 6.23 -28.70
N LYS A 419 3.03 6.00 -27.79
CA LYS A 419 2.02 4.95 -27.98
C LYS A 419 1.13 5.18 -29.20
N ALA A 420 0.85 6.44 -29.56
CA ALA A 420 0.15 6.77 -30.80
C ALA A 420 1.03 6.50 -32.03
N ARG A 421 2.29 6.95 -32.02
CA ARG A 421 3.27 6.74 -33.10
C ARG A 421 3.51 5.25 -33.38
N LEU A 422 3.68 4.43 -32.33
CA LEU A 422 3.84 2.97 -32.46
C LEU A 422 2.59 2.29 -33.01
N LYS A 423 1.38 2.80 -32.68
CA LYS A 423 0.14 2.29 -33.26
C LYS A 423 0.02 2.66 -34.75
N GLU A 424 0.49 3.84 -35.13
CA GLU A 424 0.49 4.31 -36.52
C GLU A 424 1.48 3.52 -37.39
N THR A 425 2.71 3.28 -36.91
CA THR A 425 3.68 2.43 -37.63
C THR A 425 3.25 0.97 -37.73
N LEU A 426 2.58 0.43 -36.69
CA LEU A 426 1.94 -0.88 -36.76
C LEU A 426 0.83 -0.92 -37.82
N ALA A 427 -0.06 0.07 -37.84
CA ALA A 427 -1.13 0.15 -38.84
C ALA A 427 -0.60 0.30 -40.28
N ALA A 428 0.48 1.08 -40.47
CA ALA A 428 1.15 1.21 -41.77
C ALA A 428 1.75 -0.13 -42.23
N THR A 429 2.52 -0.80 -41.37
CA THR A 429 3.12 -2.11 -41.73
C THR A 429 2.07 -3.20 -41.93
N GLU A 430 0.98 -3.24 -41.16
CA GLU A 430 -0.17 -4.10 -41.45
C GLU A 430 -0.78 -3.81 -42.83
N SER A 431 -0.88 -2.55 -43.23
CA SER A 431 -1.38 -2.15 -44.55
C SER A 431 -0.44 -2.61 -45.67
N ASP A 432 0.87 -2.45 -45.51
CA ASP A 432 1.88 -2.94 -46.46
C ASP A 432 1.82 -4.47 -46.61
N TYR A 433 1.70 -5.21 -45.50
CA TYR A 433 1.56 -6.67 -45.57
C TYR A 433 0.24 -7.10 -46.22
N ARG A 434 -0.88 -6.41 -45.97
CA ARG A 434 -2.15 -6.65 -46.68
C ARG A 434 -2.02 -6.38 -48.18
N GLY A 435 -1.33 -5.31 -48.59
CA GLY A 435 -1.06 -5.00 -49.99
C GLY A 435 -0.19 -6.05 -50.68
N ARG A 436 0.87 -6.53 -50.00
CA ARG A 436 1.74 -7.61 -50.49
C ARG A 436 0.99 -8.94 -50.62
N LEU A 437 0.14 -9.28 -49.65
CA LEU A 437 -0.71 -10.47 -49.71
C LEU A 437 -1.69 -10.40 -50.88
N TRP A 438 -2.41 -9.28 -51.03
CA TRP A 438 -3.34 -9.06 -52.14
C TRP A 438 -2.66 -9.20 -53.51
N LEU A 439 -1.45 -8.66 -53.68
CA LEU A 439 -0.68 -8.79 -54.92
C LEU A 439 -0.27 -10.25 -55.21
N LEU A 440 0.09 -11.02 -54.18
CA LEU A 440 0.42 -12.45 -54.31
C LEU A 440 -0.84 -13.28 -54.64
N GLU A 441 -1.98 -12.97 -54.02
CA GLU A 441 -3.28 -13.58 -54.33
C GLU A 441 -3.71 -13.28 -55.77
N GLU A 442 -3.54 -12.04 -56.23
CA GLU A 442 -3.84 -11.62 -57.61
C GLU A 442 -2.92 -12.32 -58.63
N GLN A 443 -1.62 -12.45 -58.33
CA GLN A 443 -0.68 -13.20 -59.18
C GLN A 443 -1.01 -14.69 -59.24
N LEU A 444 -1.36 -15.31 -58.10
CA LEU A 444 -1.73 -16.72 -58.02
C LEU A 444 -3.06 -16.98 -58.74
N GLN A 445 -4.02 -16.06 -58.64
CA GLN A 445 -5.27 -16.11 -59.39
C GLN A 445 -5.04 -16.01 -60.91
N LYS A 446 -4.21 -15.06 -61.37
CA LYS A 446 -3.79 -14.96 -62.77
C LYS A 446 -3.03 -16.21 -63.26
N GLN A 447 -2.30 -16.91 -62.40
CA GLN A 447 -1.69 -18.20 -62.74
C GLN A 447 -2.73 -19.32 -62.88
N ARG A 448 -3.73 -19.38 -61.99
CA ARG A 448 -4.86 -20.33 -62.11
C ARG A 448 -5.63 -20.11 -63.41
N GLU A 449 -5.95 -18.87 -63.75
CA GLU A 449 -6.67 -18.50 -64.97
C GLU A 449 -5.91 -18.91 -66.23
N ARG A 450 -4.60 -18.65 -66.29
CA ARG A 450 -3.74 -19.15 -67.38
C ARG A 450 -3.67 -20.67 -67.43
N SER A 451 -3.59 -21.35 -66.28
CA SER A 451 -3.56 -22.81 -66.23
C SER A 451 -4.88 -23.44 -66.66
N LEU A 452 -6.02 -22.81 -66.33
CA LEU A 452 -7.35 -23.25 -66.78
C LEU A 452 -7.52 -23.03 -68.27
N ALA A 453 -7.12 -21.87 -68.80
CA ALA A 453 -7.15 -21.60 -70.24
C ALA A 453 -6.25 -22.57 -71.04
N LEU A 454 -5.06 -22.93 -70.53
CA LEU A 454 -4.20 -23.93 -71.15
C LEU A 454 -4.82 -25.34 -71.11
N ILE A 455 -5.50 -25.70 -70.02
CA ILE A 455 -6.23 -26.97 -69.92
C ILE A 455 -7.42 -26.98 -70.90
N GLU A 456 -8.14 -25.87 -71.04
CA GLU A 456 -9.24 -25.73 -72.00
C GLU A 456 -8.75 -25.79 -73.45
N GLU A 457 -7.63 -25.14 -73.79
CA GLU A 457 -6.97 -25.25 -75.09
C GLU A 457 -6.55 -26.70 -75.39
N LYS A 458 -5.98 -27.41 -74.40
CA LYS A 458 -5.59 -28.82 -74.57
C LYS A 458 -6.77 -29.77 -74.64
N GLU A 459 -7.86 -29.48 -73.93
CA GLU A 459 -9.12 -30.22 -74.05
C GLU A 459 -9.77 -30.00 -75.42
N GLN A 460 -9.72 -28.77 -75.97
CA GLN A 460 -10.14 -28.49 -77.35
C GLN A 460 -9.24 -29.17 -78.39
N GLU A 461 -7.92 -29.26 -78.16
CA GLU A 461 -6.99 -30.02 -79.00
C GLU A 461 -7.31 -31.54 -78.94
N ILE A 462 -7.56 -32.09 -77.75
CA ILE A 462 -7.97 -33.49 -77.56
C ILE A 462 -9.32 -33.75 -78.24
N GLN A 463 -10.30 -32.85 -78.12
CA GLN A 463 -11.61 -33.00 -78.76
C GLN A 463 -11.53 -32.87 -80.29
N THR A 464 -10.71 -31.95 -80.82
CA THR A 464 -10.50 -31.85 -82.28
C THR A 464 -9.71 -33.04 -82.83
N LEU A 465 -8.71 -33.56 -82.11
CA LEU A 465 -8.02 -34.81 -82.45
C LEU A 465 -8.96 -36.02 -82.36
N HIS A 466 -9.79 -36.12 -81.33
CA HIS A 466 -10.79 -37.18 -81.18
C HIS A 466 -11.84 -37.14 -82.29
N ASN A 467 -12.35 -35.95 -82.63
CA ASN A 467 -13.29 -35.78 -83.73
C ASN A 467 -12.63 -36.08 -85.08
N THR A 468 -11.39 -35.66 -85.30
CA THR A 468 -10.61 -36.01 -86.50
C THR A 468 -10.39 -37.52 -86.60
N PHE A 469 -10.01 -38.17 -85.50
CA PHE A 469 -9.86 -39.62 -85.42
C PHE A 469 -11.19 -40.34 -85.69
N HIS A 470 -12.30 -39.87 -85.13
CA HIS A 470 -13.63 -40.43 -85.38
C HIS A 470 -14.09 -40.23 -86.85
N VAL A 471 -13.67 -39.16 -87.51
CA VAL A 471 -13.94 -38.90 -88.94
C VAL A 471 -13.05 -39.76 -89.85
N PHE A 472 -11.78 -39.97 -89.50
CA PHE A 472 -10.85 -40.82 -90.26
C PHE A 472 -10.97 -42.32 -89.97
N MET A 473 -11.54 -42.71 -88.81
CA MET A 473 -11.75 -44.11 -88.40
C MET A 473 -13.22 -44.38 -87.96
N PRO A 474 -14.23 -44.26 -88.84
CA PRO A 474 -15.64 -44.43 -88.45
C PRO A 474 -16.02 -45.87 -88.06
N GLU A 475 -15.26 -46.88 -88.52
CA GLU A 475 -15.69 -48.29 -88.47
C GLU A 475 -15.18 -49.09 -87.27
N TYR A 476 -14.15 -48.61 -86.55
CA TYR A 476 -13.57 -49.30 -85.38
C TYR A 476 -14.40 -49.13 -84.09
N ARG A 477 -15.73 -49.17 -84.19
CA ARG A 477 -16.66 -49.21 -83.05
C ARG A 477 -17.80 -50.24 -83.20
N LYS A 478 -17.53 -51.35 -83.89
CA LYS A 478 -18.34 -52.58 -83.84
C LYS A 478 -17.43 -53.79 -83.60
N LYS A 479 -17.90 -54.70 -82.72
CA LYS A 479 -17.19 -55.87 -82.16
C LYS A 479 -16.06 -55.56 -81.17
N SER A 480 -16.42 -55.51 -79.89
CA SER A 480 -15.55 -55.92 -78.78
C SER A 480 -16.41 -56.37 -77.59
N GLU A 481 -17.34 -57.29 -77.87
CA GLU A 481 -17.80 -58.26 -76.87
C GLU A 481 -16.99 -59.55 -77.09
N ASP A 482 -16.76 -60.27 -75.99
CA ASP A 482 -16.08 -61.58 -75.85
C ASP A 482 -14.55 -61.71 -76.08
N GLU A 483 -13.96 -62.49 -75.16
CA GLU A 483 -12.76 -63.35 -75.25
C GLU A 483 -11.36 -62.79 -75.58
N SER A 484 -10.57 -62.66 -74.52
CA SER A 484 -9.35 -63.47 -74.28
C SER A 484 -8.07 -63.33 -75.14
N ALA A 485 -6.99 -62.94 -74.43
CA ALA A 485 -5.59 -63.38 -74.56
C ALA A 485 -4.71 -63.08 -75.81
N ASN A 486 -3.56 -62.47 -75.51
CA ASN A 486 -2.23 -62.62 -76.15
C ASN A 486 -2.13 -62.80 -77.69
N SER A 487 -1.72 -61.71 -78.36
CA SER A 487 -0.84 -61.81 -79.54
C SER A 487 0.21 -60.70 -79.55
N SER A 488 1.49 -61.08 -79.63
CA SER A 488 2.62 -60.15 -79.76
C SER A 488 2.69 -59.50 -81.14
N GLY A 489 3.14 -58.24 -81.22
CA GLY A 489 3.68 -57.70 -82.48
C GLY A 489 3.64 -56.17 -82.60
N LEU A 490 4.75 -55.62 -83.12
CA LEU A 490 4.89 -54.31 -83.77
C LEU A 490 4.50 -53.07 -82.91
N GLY A 491 5.39 -52.13 -82.55
CA GLY A 491 6.78 -51.90 -82.97
C GLY A 491 6.94 -50.57 -83.68
N ILE A 492 6.99 -49.46 -82.91
CA ILE A 492 7.14 -48.10 -83.43
C ILE A 492 8.22 -47.35 -82.62
N SER A 493 9.12 -46.67 -83.35
CA SER A 493 10.02 -45.59 -82.91
C SER A 493 10.90 -45.82 -81.68
N GLN A 494 12.10 -46.38 -81.91
CA GLN A 494 13.29 -45.78 -81.30
C GLN A 494 13.55 -44.40 -81.92
N VAL A 495 14.35 -43.58 -81.20
CA VAL A 495 14.89 -42.23 -81.55
C VAL A 495 14.21 -41.03 -80.85
N ARG A 496 14.61 -40.74 -79.60
CA ARG A 496 15.23 -39.43 -79.22
C ARG A 496 15.78 -39.26 -77.79
N ASP A 497 15.29 -39.98 -76.78
CA ASP A 497 15.44 -39.55 -75.36
C ASP A 497 16.79 -39.76 -74.64
N GLY A 498 17.89 -39.98 -75.38
CA GLY A 498 19.24 -40.08 -74.82
C GLY A 498 19.64 -38.90 -73.89
N PRO A 499 19.37 -37.63 -74.24
CA PRO A 499 19.67 -36.49 -73.37
C PRO A 499 18.71 -36.38 -72.17
N HIS A 500 17.45 -36.76 -72.34
CA HIS A 500 16.38 -36.47 -71.36
C HIS A 500 16.48 -37.40 -70.13
N ILE A 501 16.73 -38.70 -70.36
CA ILE A 501 16.97 -39.69 -69.29
C ILE A 501 18.17 -39.29 -68.43
N LEU A 502 19.25 -38.79 -69.06
CA LEU A 502 20.48 -38.41 -68.36
C LEU A 502 20.32 -37.10 -67.57
N HIS A 503 19.51 -36.15 -68.06
CA HIS A 503 19.10 -34.98 -67.27
C HIS A 503 18.27 -35.38 -66.05
N TYR A 504 17.27 -36.25 -66.23
CA TYR A 504 16.41 -36.72 -65.15
C TYR A 504 17.18 -37.48 -64.06
N ALA A 505 18.14 -38.32 -64.44
CA ALA A 505 19.03 -39.00 -63.49
C ALA A 505 19.91 -38.02 -62.69
N ASN A 506 20.40 -36.94 -63.32
CA ASN A 506 21.17 -35.88 -62.66
C ASN A 506 20.28 -35.06 -61.69
N GLU A 507 19.04 -34.76 -62.05
CA GLU A 507 18.09 -34.11 -61.14
C GLU A 507 17.72 -34.99 -59.95
N LEU A 508 17.48 -36.29 -60.15
CA LEU A 508 17.28 -37.25 -59.05
C LEU A 508 18.49 -37.26 -58.10
N ALA A 509 19.72 -37.36 -58.62
CA ALA A 509 20.93 -37.32 -57.80
C ALA A 509 21.06 -36.00 -57.01
N ARG A 510 20.71 -34.86 -57.62
CA ARG A 510 20.66 -33.56 -56.91
C ARG A 510 19.61 -33.55 -55.79
N ARG A 511 18.41 -34.11 -56.04
CA ARG A 511 17.35 -34.22 -55.02
C ARG A 511 17.71 -35.19 -53.90
N ASP A 512 18.38 -36.29 -54.18
CA ASP A 512 18.86 -37.21 -53.13
C ASP A 512 19.96 -36.56 -52.25
N ILE A 513 20.86 -35.77 -52.84
CA ILE A 513 21.85 -34.97 -52.09
C ILE A 513 21.16 -33.88 -51.26
N GLU A 514 20.17 -33.18 -51.81
CA GLU A 514 19.35 -32.19 -51.09
C GLU A 514 18.60 -32.84 -49.92
N ILE A 515 17.93 -33.98 -50.14
CA ILE A 515 17.24 -34.76 -49.11
C ILE A 515 18.22 -35.26 -48.03
N ALA A 516 19.42 -35.72 -48.42
CA ALA A 516 20.45 -36.13 -47.46
C ALA A 516 20.96 -34.95 -46.60
N ASN A 517 21.13 -33.76 -47.20
CA ASN A 517 21.53 -32.56 -46.48
C ASN A 517 20.40 -32.02 -45.58
N LEU A 518 19.15 -32.06 -46.03
CA LEU A 518 17.97 -31.73 -45.21
C LEU A 518 17.81 -32.71 -44.04
N ARG A 519 18.05 -34.02 -44.23
CA ARG A 519 18.07 -35.02 -43.15
C ARG A 519 19.19 -34.75 -42.14
N LYS A 520 20.42 -34.43 -42.59
CA LYS A 520 21.53 -34.03 -41.72
C LYS A 520 21.20 -32.77 -40.91
N SER A 521 20.67 -31.74 -41.56
CA SER A 521 20.25 -30.49 -40.91
C SER A 521 19.15 -30.73 -39.88
N LYS A 522 18.12 -31.52 -40.25
CA LYS A 522 17.06 -31.96 -39.33
C LYS A 522 17.64 -32.64 -38.09
N HIS A 523 18.51 -33.65 -38.26
CA HIS A 523 19.08 -34.36 -37.11
C HIS A 523 20.00 -33.48 -36.25
N LYS A 524 20.70 -32.51 -36.84
CA LYS A 524 21.46 -31.49 -36.08
C LYS A 524 20.53 -30.66 -35.20
N SER A 525 19.47 -30.08 -35.76
CA SER A 525 18.50 -29.30 -34.99
C SER A 525 17.66 -30.13 -34.00
N GLU A 526 17.41 -31.41 -34.29
CA GLU A 526 16.83 -32.35 -33.33
C GLU A 526 17.80 -32.73 -32.18
N SER A 527 19.12 -32.60 -32.38
CA SER A 527 20.12 -32.79 -31.32
C SER A 527 20.22 -31.52 -30.46
N GLU A 528 20.34 -30.36 -31.10
CA GLU A 528 20.35 -29.03 -30.45
C GLU A 528 19.10 -28.82 -29.59
N LEU A 529 17.92 -29.22 -30.09
CA LEU A 529 16.66 -29.15 -29.34
C LEU A 529 16.64 -30.09 -28.12
N ARG A 530 17.24 -31.30 -28.22
CA ARG A 530 17.36 -32.24 -27.09
C ARG A 530 18.35 -31.76 -26.04
N GLU A 531 19.45 -31.13 -26.47
CA GLU A 531 20.42 -30.50 -25.57
C GLU A 531 19.81 -29.29 -24.84
N LEU A 532 19.08 -28.42 -25.56
CA LEU A 532 18.38 -27.28 -24.98
C LEU A 532 17.25 -27.70 -24.02
N GLN A 533 16.54 -28.78 -24.30
CA GLN A 533 15.58 -29.38 -23.37
C GLN A 533 16.27 -29.89 -22.09
N LYS A 534 17.47 -30.49 -22.22
CA LYS A 534 18.25 -30.99 -21.08
C LYS A 534 18.81 -29.86 -20.22
N THR A 535 19.32 -28.76 -20.81
CA THR A 535 19.78 -27.59 -20.03
C THR A 535 18.61 -26.90 -19.34
N SER A 536 17.51 -26.67 -20.05
CA SER A 536 16.30 -26.06 -19.49
C SER A 536 15.71 -26.87 -18.33
N ALA A 537 15.74 -28.20 -18.40
CA ALA A 537 15.34 -29.07 -17.28
C ALA A 537 16.25 -28.91 -16.05
N ALA A 538 17.57 -28.87 -16.25
CA ALA A 538 18.55 -28.69 -15.17
C ALA A 538 18.48 -27.28 -14.53
N GLU A 539 18.19 -26.25 -15.32
CA GLU A 539 17.92 -24.88 -14.83
C GLU A 539 16.62 -24.82 -14.04
N ALA A 540 15.56 -25.48 -14.51
CA ALA A 540 14.28 -25.59 -13.80
C ALA A 540 14.41 -26.34 -12.46
N GLU A 541 15.32 -27.31 -12.36
CA GLU A 541 15.74 -27.97 -11.13
C GLU A 541 16.50 -27.05 -10.18
N ARG A 542 17.59 -26.40 -10.63
CA ARG A 542 18.34 -25.41 -9.82
C ARG A 542 17.42 -24.35 -9.23
N HIS A 543 16.55 -23.76 -10.05
CA HIS A 543 15.57 -22.79 -9.57
C HIS A 543 14.53 -23.40 -8.62
N ARG A 544 14.18 -24.70 -8.73
CA ARG A 544 13.29 -25.37 -7.77
C ARG A 544 13.96 -25.45 -6.40
N ASP A 545 15.24 -25.77 -6.35
CA ASP A 545 16.02 -25.93 -5.13
C ASP A 545 16.32 -24.56 -4.48
N GLU A 546 16.69 -23.55 -5.26
CA GLU A 546 16.80 -22.15 -4.82
C GLU A 546 15.49 -21.64 -4.20
N ARG A 547 14.35 -21.87 -4.88
CA ARG A 547 13.02 -21.51 -4.36
C ARG A 547 12.66 -22.29 -3.10
N GLN A 548 13.18 -23.49 -2.90
CA GLN A 548 12.96 -24.27 -1.68
C GLN A 548 13.81 -23.73 -0.52
N ALA A 549 15.11 -23.53 -0.72
CA ALA A 549 16.01 -22.92 0.27
C ALA A 549 15.51 -21.53 0.72
N LEU A 550 15.01 -20.71 -0.21
CA LEU A 550 14.41 -19.41 0.11
C LEU A 550 13.10 -19.52 0.90
N ARG A 551 12.25 -20.53 0.64
CA ARG A 551 11.05 -20.80 1.46
C ARG A 551 11.44 -21.21 2.88
N ASP A 552 12.44 -22.07 3.01
CA ASP A 552 12.85 -22.61 4.30
C ASP A 552 13.51 -21.53 5.17
N GLU A 553 14.29 -20.63 4.56
CA GLU A 553 14.82 -19.44 5.22
C GLU A 553 13.71 -18.43 5.59
N ILE A 554 12.74 -18.18 4.72
CA ILE A 554 11.54 -17.38 5.05
C ILE A 554 10.74 -18.04 6.19
N GLY A 555 10.68 -19.37 6.23
CA GLY A 555 10.09 -20.14 7.32
C GLY A 555 10.84 -19.93 8.64
N ARG A 556 12.17 -20.03 8.61
CA ARG A 556 13.05 -19.76 9.76
C ARG A 556 12.84 -18.33 10.29
N LEU A 557 12.87 -17.33 9.43
CA LEU A 557 12.69 -15.92 9.78
C LEU A 557 11.29 -15.65 10.38
N LYS A 558 10.22 -16.23 9.79
CA LYS A 558 8.86 -16.14 10.36
C LYS A 558 8.75 -16.79 11.73
N LEU A 559 9.43 -17.92 11.97
CA LEU A 559 9.49 -18.60 13.26
C LEU A 559 10.31 -17.85 14.33
N CYS A 560 11.20 -16.94 13.91
CA CYS A 560 11.83 -15.96 14.80
C CYS A 560 10.85 -14.80 15.09
N GLN A 561 10.39 -14.10 14.04
CA GLN A 561 9.58 -12.89 14.14
C GLN A 561 8.27 -13.09 14.93
N THR A 562 7.61 -14.24 14.79
CA THR A 562 6.38 -14.57 15.53
C THR A 562 6.59 -14.79 17.04
N ARG A 563 7.84 -14.83 17.54
CA ARG A 563 8.15 -15.01 18.97
C ARG A 563 8.62 -13.73 19.68
N GLU A 564 9.01 -12.67 18.98
CA GLU A 564 9.77 -11.57 19.58
C GLU A 564 8.99 -10.73 20.61
N GLY A 565 7.65 -10.68 20.56
CA GLY A 565 6.83 -9.96 21.55
C GLY A 565 6.76 -10.66 22.91
N ALA A 566 5.81 -11.58 23.06
CA ALA A 566 5.50 -12.20 24.36
C ALA A 566 6.63 -13.08 24.93
N ASN A 567 7.47 -13.66 24.07
CA ASN A 567 8.51 -14.60 24.50
C ASN A 567 9.74 -13.88 25.09
N LEU A 568 9.99 -12.60 24.73
CA LEU A 568 11.08 -11.81 25.32
C LEU A 568 10.78 -11.37 26.76
N GLU A 569 9.56 -10.92 27.06
CA GLU A 569 9.18 -10.59 28.44
C GLU A 569 9.12 -11.84 29.34
N TYR A 570 8.65 -12.99 28.82
CA TYR A 570 8.77 -14.26 29.53
C TYR A 570 10.24 -14.64 29.77
N LEU A 571 11.10 -14.56 28.75
CA LEU A 571 12.53 -14.85 28.88
C LEU A 571 13.20 -13.95 29.92
N LYS A 572 12.96 -12.64 29.86
CA LYS A 572 13.45 -11.61 30.78
C LYS A 572 13.05 -11.93 32.23
N ASN A 573 11.80 -12.32 32.47
CA ASN A 573 11.33 -12.70 33.80
C ASN A 573 11.97 -14.02 34.30
N VAL A 574 12.12 -15.02 33.44
CA VAL A 574 12.79 -16.29 33.80
C VAL A 574 14.30 -16.10 34.02
N VAL A 575 14.97 -15.24 33.24
CA VAL A 575 16.38 -14.87 33.44
C VAL A 575 16.57 -14.07 34.73
N LEU A 576 15.70 -13.10 35.00
CA LEU A 576 15.72 -12.34 36.25
C LEU A 576 15.53 -13.25 37.47
N SER A 577 14.54 -14.16 37.42
CA SER A 577 14.30 -15.15 38.47
C SER A 577 15.47 -16.15 38.60
N PHE A 578 16.11 -16.53 37.50
CA PHE A 578 17.31 -17.38 37.50
C PHE A 578 18.50 -16.69 38.17
N LEU A 579 18.69 -15.38 37.97
CA LEU A 579 19.75 -14.63 38.64
C LEU A 579 19.49 -14.48 40.14
N LEU A 580 18.25 -14.18 40.53
CA LEU A 580 17.85 -13.92 41.93
C LEU A 580 17.69 -15.19 42.80
N SER A 581 17.48 -16.36 42.20
CA SER A 581 17.22 -17.61 42.96
C SER A 581 18.51 -18.30 43.40
N ASN A 582 18.68 -18.57 44.70
CA ASN A 582 19.85 -19.32 45.20
C ASN A 582 19.69 -20.85 45.21
N ASP A 583 18.51 -21.41 44.95
CA ASP A 583 18.33 -22.85 44.80
C ASP A 583 18.82 -23.37 43.43
N ALA A 584 19.73 -24.37 43.48
CA ALA A 584 20.27 -25.04 42.31
C ALA A 584 19.23 -25.83 41.50
N LYS A 585 18.17 -26.38 42.13
CA LYS A 585 17.10 -27.08 41.39
C LYS A 585 16.28 -26.08 40.58
N SER A 586 15.82 -25.00 41.20
CA SER A 586 15.08 -23.91 40.56
C SER A 586 15.90 -23.25 39.45
N LYS A 587 17.19 -22.96 39.68
CA LYS A 587 18.13 -22.53 38.63
C LYS A 587 18.19 -23.51 37.45
N ARG A 588 18.26 -24.83 37.70
CA ARG A 588 18.25 -25.86 36.64
C ARG A 588 16.94 -25.88 35.83
N HIS A 589 15.79 -25.74 36.49
CA HIS A 589 14.48 -25.68 35.82
C HIS A 589 14.34 -24.42 34.95
N MET A 590 14.72 -23.26 35.47
CA MET A 590 14.70 -22.00 34.71
C MET A 590 15.72 -22.01 33.56
N CYS A 591 16.90 -22.60 33.73
CA CYS A 591 17.88 -22.79 32.67
C CYS A 591 17.32 -23.65 31.50
N ASN A 592 16.61 -24.74 31.81
CA ASN A 592 15.91 -25.53 30.80
C ASN A 592 14.82 -24.71 30.07
N ALA A 593 14.08 -23.86 30.78
CA ALA A 593 13.07 -22.97 30.18
C ALA A 593 13.71 -21.91 29.26
N ILE A 594 14.81 -21.28 29.69
CA ILE A 594 15.62 -20.34 28.88
C ILE A 594 16.09 -21.03 27.59
N ALA A 595 16.65 -22.23 27.69
CA ALA A 595 17.14 -23.00 26.55
C ALA A 595 16.01 -23.43 25.59
N ALA A 596 14.81 -23.75 26.09
CA ALA A 596 13.64 -24.08 25.26
C ALA A 596 13.03 -22.85 24.56
N VAL A 597 13.10 -21.67 25.22
CA VAL A 597 12.69 -20.39 24.64
C VAL A 597 13.64 -19.98 23.51
N LEU A 598 14.95 -20.06 23.76
CA LEU A 598 16.03 -19.71 22.82
C LEU A 598 16.36 -20.82 21.80
N LYS A 599 15.77 -22.01 21.92
CA LYS A 599 16.02 -23.19 21.07
C LYS A 599 17.49 -23.61 20.99
N PHE A 600 18.17 -23.76 22.12
CA PHE A 600 19.53 -24.31 22.16
C PHE A 600 19.56 -25.76 21.62
N ASN A 601 20.59 -26.09 20.85
CA ASN A 601 20.85 -27.45 20.39
C ASN A 601 21.27 -28.37 21.56
N GLU A 602 21.12 -29.67 21.39
CA GLU A 602 21.42 -30.65 22.45
C GLU A 602 22.89 -30.62 22.92
N SER A 603 23.82 -30.31 22.02
CA SER A 603 25.25 -30.11 22.32
C SER A 603 25.52 -28.84 23.13
N GLU A 604 24.73 -27.78 22.94
CA GLU A 604 24.81 -26.53 23.71
C GLU A 604 24.19 -26.72 25.10
N LEU A 605 23.04 -27.41 25.16
CA LEU A 605 22.41 -27.87 26.39
C LEU A 605 23.34 -28.76 27.23
N ALA A 606 24.12 -29.64 26.61
CA ALA A 606 25.14 -30.43 27.29
C ALA A 606 26.24 -29.54 27.91
N ARG A 607 26.85 -28.65 27.11
CA ARG A 607 27.89 -27.71 27.58
C ARG A 607 27.41 -26.84 28.74
N VAL A 608 26.18 -26.31 28.68
CA VAL A 608 25.58 -25.51 29.76
C VAL A 608 25.32 -26.38 31.01
N ARG A 609 24.80 -27.60 30.83
CA ARG A 609 24.54 -28.55 31.93
C ARG A 609 25.80 -28.98 32.67
N ASP A 610 26.93 -29.12 31.96
CA ASP A 610 28.19 -29.54 32.54
C ASP A 610 28.99 -28.35 33.13
N HIS A 611 28.90 -27.15 32.55
CA HIS A 611 29.36 -25.94 33.24
C HIS A 611 28.57 -25.67 34.53
N SER A 612 27.24 -25.88 34.50
CA SER A 612 26.35 -25.82 35.67
C SER A 612 26.61 -26.92 36.71
N ARG A 613 27.42 -27.94 36.41
CA ARG A 613 27.88 -28.95 37.37
C ARG A 613 29.20 -28.58 38.03
N ASN A 614 30.09 -27.87 37.32
CA ASN A 614 31.49 -27.70 37.71
C ASN A 614 31.89 -26.26 38.13
N SER A 615 31.00 -25.26 38.04
CA SER A 615 31.39 -23.85 38.14
C SER A 615 30.79 -23.09 39.34
N TRP A 616 31.66 -22.68 40.25
CA TRP A 616 31.73 -21.43 41.06
C TRP A 616 30.48 -20.81 41.73
N TRP A 617 29.32 -20.77 41.06
CA TRP A 617 28.13 -19.96 41.42
C TRP A 617 27.41 -20.36 42.73
N SER A 618 27.92 -21.36 43.46
CA SER A 618 27.49 -21.71 44.82
C SER A 618 28.28 -20.98 45.92
N HIS A 619 29.44 -20.38 45.60
CA HIS A 619 30.34 -19.72 46.56
C HIS A 619 30.23 -18.20 46.50
N SER A 620 29.02 -17.68 46.77
CA SER A 620 28.80 -16.24 47.02
C SER A 620 27.83 -16.04 48.18
N GLY A 621 28.23 -16.55 49.35
CA GLY A 621 27.59 -16.24 50.63
C GLY A 621 28.12 -14.93 51.21
N TYR A 622 27.91 -13.81 50.51
CA TYR A 622 28.17 -12.46 51.02
C TYR A 622 27.17 -11.44 50.45
N LEU A 623 26.03 -11.35 51.13
CA LEU A 623 25.14 -10.19 51.20
C LEU A 623 24.39 -10.25 52.55
#